data_AF-A0A0M8SUT7-F1
#
_entry.id   AF-A0A0M8SUT7-F1
#
_cell.length_a   1.000
_cell.length_b   1.000
_cell.length_c   1.000
_cell.angle_alpha   90.00
_cell.angle_beta   90.00
_cell.angle_gamma   90.00
#
_symmetry.space_group_name_H-M   'P 1'
#
loop_
_entity.id
_entity.type
_entity.pdbx_description
1 polymer ?
#
loop_
_entity_poly.entity_id
_entity_poly.type
_entity_poly.pdbx_seq_one_letter_code
_entity_poly.pdbx_strand_id
1 'polypeptide(L)' 'LTGQLAFRRREIGTRWRRLTTGRQALLALAHLRCGETYAQLAAGFGIGIATVFRYIHEAVDVLAALAPPLGEAMKTIRT' A
#
# COMPACT_ATOMS: atom_id res chain seq x y z
N LEU A 1 8.05 -1.94 3.36
CA LEU A 1 6.79 -1.17 3.25
C LEU A 1 6.43 -0.40 4.54
N THR A 2 6.35 -1.04 5.71
CA THR A 2 5.94 -0.39 6.97
C THR A 2 6.71 0.89 7.34
N GLY A 3 8.06 0.87 7.27
CA GLY A 3 8.88 2.05 7.57
C GLY A 3 8.66 3.20 6.57
N GLN A 4 8.45 2.87 5.30
CA GLN A 4 8.20 3.84 4.23
C GLN A 4 6.84 4.52 4.39
N LEU A 5 5.79 3.76 4.75
CA LEU A 5 4.49 4.33 5.12
C LEU A 5 4.58 5.24 6.36
N ALA A 6 5.39 4.85 7.36
CA ALA A 6 5.61 5.69 8.53
C ALA A 6 6.29 7.01 8.18
N PHE A 7 7.24 6.98 7.25
CA PHE A 7 7.88 8.16 6.70
C PHE A 7 6.89 9.04 5.93
N ARG A 8 6.15 8.50 4.96
CA ARG A 8 5.16 9.27 4.19
C ARG A 8 4.10 9.93 5.06
N ARG A 9 3.55 9.21 6.06
CA ARG A 9 2.56 9.80 6.99
C ARG A 9 3.11 11.00 7.75
N ARG A 10 4.41 11.02 8.06
CA ARG A 10 5.07 12.17 8.70
C ARG A 10 5.21 13.33 7.71
N GLU A 11 5.64 13.07 6.48
CA GLU A 11 5.79 14.09 5.44
C GLU A 11 4.46 14.79 5.14
N ILE A 12 3.37 14.04 4.96
CA ILE A 12 2.06 14.60 4.61
C ILE A 12 1.25 15.09 5.83
N GLY A 13 1.81 15.01 7.04
CA GLY A 13 1.17 15.47 8.28
C GLY A 13 -0.02 14.63 8.75
N THR A 14 -0.18 13.38 8.28
CA THR A 14 -1.35 12.54 8.60
C THR A 14 -1.04 11.41 9.58
N ARG A 15 -0.58 11.79 10.78
CA ARG A 15 -0.10 10.86 11.81
C ARG A 15 -1.19 9.92 12.35
N TRP A 16 -2.45 10.36 12.35
CA TRP A 16 -3.59 9.60 12.85
C TRP A 16 -4.33 8.87 11.73
N ARG A 17 -4.40 7.54 11.85
CA ARG A 17 -5.01 6.62 10.89
C ARG A 17 -5.66 5.45 11.63
N ARG A 18 -6.70 4.86 11.05
CA ARG A 18 -7.46 3.74 11.63
C ARG A 18 -6.61 2.47 11.77
N LEU A 19 -5.65 2.26 10.87
CA LEU A 19 -4.68 1.16 10.94
C LEU A 19 -3.27 1.67 11.23
N THR A 20 -2.51 0.88 11.98
CA THR A 20 -1.06 1.04 12.08
C THR A 20 -0.43 0.90 10.70
N THR A 21 0.77 1.45 10.50
CA THR A 21 1.50 1.32 9.23
C THR A 21 1.79 -0.13 8.88
N GLY A 22 2.00 -0.99 9.87
CA GLY A 22 2.16 -2.44 9.68
C GLY A 22 0.89 -3.12 9.16
N ARG A 23 -0.26 -2.81 9.75
CA ARG A 23 -1.55 -3.34 9.26
C ARG A 23 -1.93 -2.78 7.89
N GLN A 24 -1.62 -1.52 7.60
CA GLN A 24 -1.77 -0.97 6.24
C GLN A 24 -0.89 -1.70 5.23
N ALA A 25 0.38 -1.95 5.58
CA ALA A 25 1.29 -2.70 4.71
C ALA A 25 0.75 -4.12 4.43
N LEU A 26 0.28 -4.83 5.46
CA LEU A 26 -0.32 -6.15 5.30
C LEU A 26 -1.56 -6.11 4.40
N LEU A 27 -2.46 -5.15 4.61
CA LEU A 27 -3.64 -4.95 3.78
C LEU A 27 -3.29 -4.72 2.32
N ALA A 28 -2.31 -3.85 2.04
CA ALA A 28 -1.87 -3.58 0.68
C ALA A 28 -1.21 -4.80 0.02
N LEU A 29 -0.40 -5.55 0.77
CA LEU A 29 0.21 -6.78 0.27
C LEU A 29 -0.83 -7.88 0.02
N ALA A 30 -1.85 -8.01 0.86
CA ALA A 30 -2.95 -8.94 0.63
C ALA A 30 -3.69 -8.62 -0.68
N HIS A 31 -3.90 -7.34 -0.99
CA HIS A 31 -4.46 -6.93 -2.28
C HIS A 31 -3.52 -7.26 -3.46
N LEU A 32 -2.28 -6.79 -3.40
CA LEU A 32 -1.34 -6.86 -4.53
C LEU A 32 -0.80 -8.26 -4.80
N ARG A 33 -0.62 -9.08 -3.75
CA ARG A 33 -0.03 -10.42 -3.85
C ARG A 33 -1.09 -11.51 -3.94
N CYS A 34 -2.19 -11.37 -3.20
CA CYS A 34 -3.21 -12.42 -3.10
C CYS A 34 -4.49 -12.10 -3.88
N GLY A 35 -4.64 -10.87 -4.40
CA GLY A 35 -5.83 -10.48 -5.15
C GLY A 35 -7.09 -10.28 -4.29
N GLU A 36 -6.94 -10.10 -2.97
CA GLU A 36 -8.07 -9.88 -2.06
C GLU A 36 -8.87 -8.64 -2.48
N THR A 37 -10.19 -8.78 -2.56
CA THR A 37 -11.08 -7.67 -2.96
C THR A 37 -11.18 -6.62 -1.85
N TYR A 38 -11.58 -5.41 -2.21
CA TYR A 38 -11.77 -4.34 -1.21
C TYR A 38 -12.83 -4.69 -0.17
N ALA A 39 -13.85 -5.46 -0.53
CA ALA A 39 -14.89 -5.92 0.39
C ALA A 39 -14.33 -6.93 1.41
N GLN A 40 -13.56 -7.91 0.96
CA GLN A 40 -12.89 -8.89 1.84
C GLN A 40 -11.93 -8.20 2.80
N LEU A 41 -11.13 -7.25 2.31
CA LEU A 41 -10.21 -6.49 3.14
C LEU A 41 -10.94 -5.57 4.13
N ALA A 42 -12.02 -4.92 3.71
CA ALA A 42 -12.84 -4.09 4.58
C ALA A 42 -13.40 -4.91 5.76
N ALA A 43 -13.97 -6.08 5.47
CA ALA A 43 -14.47 -7.00 6.47
C ALA A 43 -13.36 -7.52 7.39
N GLY A 44 -12.25 -8.02 6.84
CA GLY A 44 -11.15 -8.61 7.61
C GLY A 44 -10.38 -7.63 8.49
N PHE A 45 -10.32 -6.34 8.09
CA PHE A 45 -9.63 -5.31 8.87
C PHE A 45 -10.57 -4.44 9.72
N GLY A 46 -11.89 -4.61 9.61
CA GLY A 46 -12.88 -3.84 10.36
C GLY A 46 -12.89 -2.34 9.99
N ILE A 47 -12.72 -2.03 8.70
CA ILE A 47 -12.66 -0.66 8.18
C ILE A 47 -13.53 -0.50 6.94
N GLY A 48 -13.97 0.72 6.64
CA GLY A 48 -14.78 0.98 5.44
C GLY A 48 -13.98 0.83 4.14
N ILE A 49 -14.67 0.46 3.05
CA ILE A 49 -14.10 0.27 1.70
C ILE A 49 -13.32 1.50 1.23
N ALA A 50 -13.82 2.72 1.47
CA ALA A 50 -13.10 3.95 1.13
C ALA A 50 -11.75 4.07 1.85
N THR A 51 -11.62 3.52 3.06
CA THR A 51 -10.35 3.48 3.79
C THR A 51 -9.42 2.41 3.23
N VAL A 52 -9.94 1.25 2.82
CA VAL A 52 -9.18 0.22 2.10
C VAL A 52 -8.60 0.80 0.82
N PHE A 53 -9.44 1.41 -0.02
CA PHE A 53 -9.03 2.09 -1.26
C PHE A 53 -7.89 3.07 -1.03
N ARG A 54 -8.08 4.02 -0.09
CA ARG A 54 -7.05 5.02 0.26
C ARG A 54 -5.74 4.38 0.72
N TYR A 55 -5.81 3.32 1.54
CA TYR A 55 -4.62 2.66 2.06
C TYR A 55 -3.84 1.87 1.03
N ILE A 56 -4.55 1.26 0.08
CA ILE A 56 -3.94 0.57 -1.06
C ILE A 56 -3.27 1.60 -1.97
N HIS A 57 -3.96 2.67 -2.34
CA HIS A 57 -3.37 3.74 -3.16
C HIS A 57 -2.13 4.36 -2.51
N GLU A 58 -2.19 4.72 -1.22
CA GLU A 58 -1.02 5.26 -0.52
C GLU A 58 0.17 4.28 -0.51
N ALA A 59 -0.09 2.98 -0.37
CA ALA A 59 0.95 1.96 -0.44
C ALA A 59 1.51 1.79 -1.86
N VAL A 60 0.65 1.85 -2.89
CA VAL A 60 1.06 1.82 -4.30
C VAL A 60 1.94 3.03 -4.62
N ASP A 61 1.57 4.23 -4.18
CA ASP A 61 2.38 5.44 -4.40
C ASP A 61 3.76 5.31 -3.74
N VAL A 62 3.81 4.76 -2.52
CA VAL A 62 5.07 4.47 -1.82
C VAL A 62 5.93 3.49 -2.61
N LEU A 63 5.34 2.40 -3.10
CA LEU A 63 6.06 1.39 -3.84
C LEU A 63 6.53 1.92 -5.19
N ALA A 64 5.70 2.69 -5.89
CA ALA A 64 6.02 3.31 -7.16
C ALA A 64 7.21 4.28 -7.04
N ALA A 65 7.28 5.05 -5.95
CA ALA A 65 8.41 5.95 -5.69
C ALA A 65 9.73 5.21 -5.42
N LEU A 66 9.67 3.93 -5.06
CA LEU A 66 10.83 3.07 -4.79
C LEU A 66 11.14 2.11 -5.94
N ALA A 67 10.24 2.00 -6.92
CA ALA A 67 10.38 1.09 -8.04
C ALA A 67 11.34 1.65 -9.08
N PRO A 68 12.08 0.78 -9.80
CA PRO A 68 12.82 1.21 -10.96
C PRO A 68 11.87 1.77 -12.02
N PRO A 69 12.32 2.74 -12.85
CA PRO A 69 11.52 3.24 -13.94
C PRO A 69 11.18 2.12 -14.92
N LEU A 70 10.05 2.27 -15.63
CA LEU A 70 9.54 1.25 -16.54
C LEU A 70 10.60 0.74 -17.54
N GLY A 71 11.42 1.64 -18.08
CA GLY A 71 12.49 1.27 -19.01
C GLY A 71 13.55 0.32 -18.42
N GLU A 72 13.87 0.45 -17.13
CA GLU A 72 14.78 -0.46 -16.43
C GLU A 72 14.08 -1.78 -16.11
N ALA A 73 12.84 -1.73 -15.63
CA ALA A 73 12.05 -2.93 -15.36
C ALA A 73 11.89 -3.80 -16.62
N MET A 74 11.67 -3.17 -17.78
CA MET A 74 11.55 -3.88 -19.07
C MET A 74 12.85 -4.57 -19.50
N LYS A 75 14.02 -4.08 -19.09
CA LYS A 75 15.31 -4.76 -19.34
C LYS A 75 15.42 -6.03 -18.51
N THR A 76 15.00 -5.99 -17.24
CA THR A 76 14.99 -7.15 -16.34
C THR A 76 14.07 -8.26 -16.83
N ILE A 77 12.88 -7.93 -17.34
CA ILE A 77 11.92 -8.93 -17.85
C ILE A 77 12.41 -9.62 -19.13
N ARG A 78 13.23 -8.92 -19.93
CA ARG A 78 13.77 -9.45 -21.19
C ARG A 78 14.94 -10.41 -20.99
N THR A 79 15.53 -10.43 -19.79
CA THR A 79 16.67 -11.28 -19.43
C THR A 79 16.15 -12.56 -18.80
#